data_AF-A0AA43IJS8-F1
#
_entry.id   AF-A0AA43IJS8-F1
#
_cell.length_a   1.000
_cell.length_b   1.000
_cell.length_c   1.000
_cell.angle_alpha   90.00
_cell.angle_beta   90.00
_cell.angle_gamma   90.00
#
_symmetry.space_group_name_H-M   'P 1'
#
loop_
_entity.id
_entity.type
_entity.pdbx_description
1 polymer ?
#
loop_
_entity_poly.entity_id
_entity_poly.type
_entity_poly.pdbx_seq_one_letter_code
_entity_poly.pdbx_strand_id
1 'polypeptide(L)'
;MAKVPQSVQYIKDAFDEEDIDRVWEYLRKTFGFNVQEWKAEFKASIEPLPRNTSIQEAFILFGKKKIEPLLNEILKRKHYPTWIGLLTFVLKDKIEGKQKRDLKYKDRYD
;
A
#
# COMPACT_ATOMS: atom_id res chain seq x y z
N MET A 1 -13.54 -7.14 17.49
CA MET A 1 -12.79 -7.12 16.23
C MET A 1 -12.84 -5.70 15.68
N ALA A 2 -11.71 -5.00 15.56
CA ALA A 2 -11.69 -3.63 15.05
C ALA A 2 -12.11 -3.62 13.56
N LYS A 3 -13.09 -2.79 13.20
CA LYS A 3 -13.48 -2.58 11.79
C LYS A 3 -12.27 -2.07 11.02
N VAL A 4 -11.82 -2.84 10.03
CA VAL A 4 -10.79 -2.43 9.10
C VAL A 4 -11.31 -1.16 8.38
N PRO A 5 -10.55 -0.05 8.34
CA PRO A 5 -10.97 1.16 7.64
C PRO A 5 -11.28 0.83 6.17
N GLN A 6 -12.36 1.38 5.64
CA GLN A 6 -12.84 1.07 4.27
C GLN A 6 -11.75 1.30 3.20
N SER A 7 -10.84 2.24 3.43
CA SER A 7 -9.65 2.50 2.58
C SER A 7 -8.70 1.30 2.46
N VAL A 8 -8.56 0.48 3.51
CA VAL A 8 -7.69 -0.69 3.50
C VAL A 8 -8.28 -1.82 2.66
N GLN A 9 -9.62 -1.94 2.62
CA GLN A 9 -10.29 -2.94 1.79
C GLN A 9 -10.11 -2.63 0.30
N TYR A 10 -10.25 -1.36 -0.09
CA TYR A 10 -10.03 -0.96 -1.49
C TYR A 10 -8.58 -1.12 -1.95
N ILE A 11 -7.60 -0.93 -1.05
CA ILE A 11 -6.20 -1.22 -1.38
C ILE A 11 -6.04 -2.70 -1.67
N LYS A 12 -6.55 -3.60 -0.82
CA LYS A 12 -6.43 -5.05 -1.04
C LYS A 12 -7.02 -5.49 -2.39
N ASP A 13 -8.13 -4.88 -2.83
CA ASP A 13 -8.81 -5.30 -4.05
C ASP A 13 -8.33 -4.58 -5.33
N ALA A 14 -7.42 -3.61 -5.22
CA ALA A 14 -6.90 -2.82 -6.34
C ALA A 14 -5.37 -2.88 -6.48
N PHE A 15 -4.67 -3.32 -5.42
CA PHE A 15 -3.22 -3.37 -5.37
C PHE A 15 -2.71 -4.64 -6.02
N ASP A 16 -1.90 -4.49 -7.07
CA ASP A 16 -1.22 -5.60 -7.75
C ASP A 16 0.31 -5.52 -7.56
N GLU A 17 1.03 -6.51 -8.12
CA GLU A 17 2.49 -6.57 -7.98
C GLU A 17 3.19 -5.40 -8.68
N GLU A 18 2.68 -4.92 -9.80
CA GLU A 18 3.26 -3.78 -10.53
C GLU A 18 3.18 -2.49 -9.71
N ASP A 19 2.14 -2.35 -8.88
CA ASP A 19 2.02 -1.22 -7.99
C ASP A 19 3.07 -1.19 -6.87
N ILE A 20 3.65 -2.34 -6.48
CA ILE A 20 4.76 -2.38 -5.53
C ILE A 20 5.95 -1.58 -6.09
N ASP A 21 6.27 -1.75 -7.37
CA ASP A 21 7.34 -1.01 -8.02
C ASP A 21 7.02 0.48 -8.15
N ARG A 22 5.75 0.84 -8.39
CA ARG A 22 5.31 2.24 -8.40
C ARG A 22 5.49 2.90 -7.02
N VAL A 23 5.16 2.18 -5.95
CA VAL A 23 5.36 2.67 -4.58
C VAL A 23 6.84 2.84 -4.27
N TRP A 24 7.69 1.89 -4.66
CA TRP A 24 9.14 2.02 -4.51
C TRP A 24 9.70 3.23 -5.25
N GLU A 25 9.28 3.43 -6.49
CA GLU A 25 9.71 4.55 -7.29
C GLU A 25 9.26 5.89 -6.67
N TYR A 26 8.04 5.94 -6.13
CA TYR A 26 7.56 7.10 -5.40
C TYR A 26 8.40 7.40 -4.16
N LEU A 27 8.73 6.39 -3.36
CA LEU A 27 9.58 6.52 -2.18
C LEU A 27 10.99 7.02 -2.54
N ARG A 28 11.56 6.51 -3.64
CA ARG A 28 12.85 6.97 -4.18
C ARG A 28 12.80 8.44 -4.56
N LYS A 29 11.85 8.84 -5.40
CA LYS A 29 11.77 10.21 -5.92
C LYS A 29 11.45 11.24 -4.86
N THR A 30 10.57 10.89 -3.91
CA THR A 30 10.03 11.86 -2.93
C THR A 30 10.89 11.97 -1.68
N PHE A 31 11.43 10.84 -1.20
CA PHE A 31 12.14 10.79 0.09
C PHE A 31 13.59 10.34 -0.05
N GLY A 32 14.08 10.06 -1.26
CA GLY A 32 15.46 9.61 -1.48
C GLY A 32 15.74 8.20 -0.94
N PHE A 33 14.73 7.34 -0.83
CA PHE A 33 14.92 5.98 -0.31
C PHE A 33 15.92 5.19 -1.16
N ASN A 34 16.84 4.49 -0.49
CA ASN A 34 17.67 3.47 -1.12
C ASN A 34 16.82 2.22 -1.44
N VAL A 35 16.12 2.24 -2.57
CA VAL A 35 15.18 1.18 -2.95
C VAL A 35 15.85 -0.19 -3.04
N GLN A 36 17.12 -0.26 -3.40
CA GLN A 36 17.83 -1.54 -3.51
C GLN A 36 17.93 -2.25 -2.15
N GLU A 37 18.37 -1.53 -1.11
CA GLU A 37 18.47 -2.08 0.24
C GLU A 37 17.09 -2.36 0.84
N TRP A 38 16.12 -1.46 0.63
CA TRP A 38 14.76 -1.68 1.11
C TRP A 38 14.08 -2.89 0.45
N LYS A 39 14.31 -3.13 -0.84
CA LYS A 39 13.83 -4.34 -1.53
C LYS A 39 14.51 -5.60 -0.99
N ALA A 40 15.80 -5.54 -0.68
CA ALA A 40 16.52 -6.65 -0.06
C ALA A 40 15.95 -6.98 1.33
N GLU A 41 15.72 -5.96 2.16
CA GLU A 41 15.10 -6.14 3.49
C GLU A 41 13.66 -6.65 3.38
N PHE A 42 12.88 -6.13 2.41
CA PHE A 42 11.54 -6.65 2.14
C PHE A 42 11.58 -8.13 1.79
N LYS A 43 12.46 -8.55 0.85
CA LYS A 43 12.61 -9.96 0.48
C LYS A 43 12.95 -10.85 1.68
N ALA A 44 13.88 -10.41 2.53
CA ALA A 44 14.24 -11.12 3.76
C ALA A 44 13.07 -11.20 4.76
N SER A 45 12.19 -10.20 4.77
CA SER A 45 11.01 -10.17 5.65
C SER A 45 9.86 -11.08 5.19
N ILE A 46 9.84 -11.47 3.91
CA ILE A 46 8.80 -12.34 3.33
C ILE A 46 9.10 -13.82 3.57
N GLU A 47 10.38 -14.20 3.58
CA GLU A 47 10.82 -15.59 3.79
C GLU A 47 10.20 -16.30 5.00
N PRO A 48 10.01 -15.66 6.18
CA PRO A 48 9.34 -16.30 7.32
C PRO A 48 7.81 -16.32 7.25
N LEU A 49 7.19 -15.76 6.21
CA LEU A 49 5.72 -15.66 6.14
C LEU A 49 5.06 -16.99 5.73
N PRO A 50 3.84 -17.26 6.23
CA PRO A 50 3.05 -18.40 5.78
C PRO A 50 2.85 -18.42 4.25
N ARG A 51 2.91 -19.61 3.64
CA ARG A 51 2.82 -19.81 2.17
C ARG A 51 1.56 -19.24 1.52
N ASN A 52 0.51 -18.96 2.30
CA ASN A 52 -0.75 -18.38 1.84
C ASN A 52 -0.77 -16.84 1.89
N THR A 53 0.31 -16.19 2.33
CA THR A 53 0.39 -14.73 2.36
C THR A 53 0.73 -14.21 0.96
N SER A 54 -0.15 -13.39 0.39
CA SER A 54 0.16 -12.76 -0.90
C SER A 54 1.28 -11.73 -0.74
N ILE A 55 2.04 -11.49 -1.82
CA ILE A 55 3.15 -10.53 -1.77
C ILE A 55 2.66 -9.10 -1.48
N GLN A 56 1.44 -8.79 -1.90
CA GLN A 56 0.74 -7.54 -1.60
C GLN A 56 0.49 -7.38 -0.10
N GLU A 57 -0.04 -8.42 0.55
CA GLU A 57 -0.28 -8.40 1.98
C GLU A 57 1.03 -8.31 2.76
N ALA A 58 2.05 -9.07 2.34
CA ALA A 58 3.39 -8.96 2.89
C ALA A 58 3.95 -7.53 2.77
N PHE A 59 3.76 -6.87 1.62
CA PHE A 59 4.23 -5.51 1.37
C PHE A 59 3.53 -4.47 2.25
N ILE A 60 2.20 -4.57 2.39
CA ILE A 60 1.41 -3.69 3.25
C ILE A 60 1.89 -3.83 4.71
N LEU A 61 2.07 -5.07 5.19
CA LEU A 61 2.54 -5.34 6.55
C LEU A 61 3.98 -4.86 6.77
N PHE A 62 4.86 -5.08 5.79
CA PHE A 62 6.24 -4.61 5.82
C PHE A 62 6.29 -3.10 5.95
N GLY A 63 5.61 -2.37 5.06
CA GLY A 63 5.60 -0.92 5.10
C GLY A 63 4.98 -0.36 6.37
N LYS A 64 3.94 -0.99 6.92
CA LYS A 64 3.36 -0.60 8.21
C LYS A 64 4.36 -0.79 9.37
N LYS A 65 5.14 -1.86 9.36
CA LYS A 65 6.09 -2.18 10.43
C LYS A 65 7.38 -1.36 10.33
N LYS A 66 7.88 -1.12 9.13
CA LYS A 66 9.23 -0.59 8.88
C LYS A 66 9.24 0.83 8.33
N ILE A 67 8.34 1.13 7.38
CA ILE A 67 8.35 2.41 6.64
C ILE A 67 7.47 3.45 7.36
N GLU A 68 6.29 3.09 7.85
CA GLU A 68 5.35 4.01 8.52
C GLU A 68 5.97 4.76 9.70
N PRO A 69 6.72 4.11 10.62
CA PRO A 69 7.37 4.84 11.71
C PRO A 69 8.35 5.90 11.21
N LEU A 70 9.15 5.57 10.19
CA LEU A 70 10.12 6.50 9.59
C LEU A 70 9.42 7.69 8.93
N LEU A 71 8.39 7.43 8.11
CA LEU A 71 7.63 8.50 7.48
C LEU A 71 6.93 9.39 8.51
N ASN A 72 6.39 8.80 9.57
CA ASN A 72 5.77 9.54 10.67
C ASN A 72 6.76 10.44 11.40
N GLU A 73 8.00 9.98 11.57
CA GLU A 73 9.08 10.75 12.19
C GLU A 73 9.50 11.95 11.31
N ILE A 74 9.71 11.71 10.01
CA ILE A 74 10.08 12.74 9.04
C ILE A 74 8.98 13.79 8.91
N LEU A 75 7.71 13.36 8.84
CA LEU A 75 6.56 14.26 8.66
C LEU A 75 6.01 14.84 9.97
N LYS A 76 6.59 14.48 11.13
CA LYS A 76 6.11 14.87 12.47
C LYS A 76 4.64 14.52 12.73
N ARG A 77 4.19 13.35 12.25
CA ARG A 77 2.80 12.85 12.40
C ARG A 77 2.77 11.62 13.31
N LYS A 78 2.57 11.82 14.61
CA LYS A 78 2.54 10.72 15.58
C LYS A 78 1.29 9.84 15.39
N HIS A 79 1.48 8.52 15.35
CA HIS A 79 0.40 7.51 15.22
C HIS A 79 -0.53 7.68 14.00
N TYR A 80 -0.09 8.40 12.97
CA TYR A 80 -0.88 8.58 11.75
C TYR A 80 -0.64 7.39 10.79
N PRO A 81 -1.68 6.90 10.08
CA PRO A 81 -1.54 5.80 9.12
C PRO A 81 -0.91 6.29 7.80
N THR A 82 0.27 6.91 7.87
CA THR A 82 0.94 7.54 6.73
C THR A 82 1.21 6.55 5.60
N TRP A 83 1.51 5.30 5.94
CA TRP A 83 1.77 4.28 4.93
C TRP A 83 0.51 3.97 4.12
N ILE A 84 -0.63 3.79 4.80
CA ILE A 84 -1.91 3.54 4.13
C ILE A 84 -2.32 4.75 3.29
N GLY A 85 -2.11 5.97 3.79
CA GLY A 85 -2.34 7.20 3.03
C GLY A 85 -1.48 7.28 1.77
N LEU A 86 -0.20 6.92 1.86
CA LEU A 86 0.72 6.89 0.72
C LEU A 86 0.28 5.85 -0.33
N LEU A 87 -0.04 4.62 0.09
CA LEU A 87 -0.55 3.60 -0.83
C LEU A 87 -1.83 4.08 -1.53
N THR A 88 -2.76 4.67 -0.78
CA THR A 88 -3.99 5.25 -1.35
C THR A 88 -3.68 6.33 -2.39
N PHE A 89 -2.67 7.17 -2.12
CA PHE A 89 -2.25 8.23 -3.04
C PHE A 89 -1.62 7.67 -4.33
N VAL A 90 -0.68 6.74 -4.23
CA VAL A 90 -0.02 6.11 -5.39
C VAL A 90 -1.03 5.35 -6.26
N LEU A 91 -2.05 4.76 -5.63
CA LEU A 91 -3.09 3.96 -6.28
C LEU A 91 -4.33 4.76 -6.68
N LYS A 92 -4.34 6.08 -6.48
CA LYS A 92 -5.53 6.92 -6.63
C LYS A 92 -6.24 6.70 -7.96
N ASP A 93 -5.51 6.67 -9.06
CA ASP A 93 -6.09 6.48 -10.40
C ASP A 93 -6.76 5.11 -10.58
N LYS A 94 -6.18 4.05 -10.00
CA LYS A 94 -6.76 2.70 -10.04
C LYS A 94 -8.02 2.61 -9.18
N ILE A 95 -7.99 3.22 -8.00
CA ILE A 95 -9.13 3.27 -7.07
C ILE A 95 -10.30 4.05 -7.71
N GLU A 96 -10.05 5.24 -8.23
CA GLU A 96 -11.06 6.05 -8.92
C GLU A 96 -11.61 5.37 -10.17
N GLY A 97 -10.73 4.71 -10.95
CA GLY A 97 -11.13 3.93 -12.11
C GLY A 97 -12.07 2.78 -11.75
N LYS A 98 -11.82 2.09 -10.63
CA LYS A 98 -12.68 1.02 -10.13
C LYS A 98 -14.04 1.55 -9.67
N GLN A 99 -14.05 2.61 -8.86
CA GLN A 99 -15.28 3.24 -8.37
C GLN A 99 -16.19 3.69 -9.53
N LYS A 100 -15.63 4.31 -10.57
CA LYS A 100 -16.39 4.71 -11.76
C LYS A 100 -16.99 3.52 -12.52
N ARG A 101 -16.27 2.39 -12.60
CA ARG A 101 -16.79 1.16 -13.22
C ARG A 101 -17.96 0.61 -12.41
N ASP A 102 -17.79 0.48 -11.10
CA ASP A 102 -18.81 -0.10 -10.21
C ASP A 102 -20.10 0.72 -10.22
N LEU A 103 -20.01 2.05 -10.23
CA LEU A 103 -21.15 2.96 -10.40
C LEU A 103 -21.86 2.74 -11.75
N LYS A 104 -21.10 2.64 -12.85
CA LYS A 104 -21.66 2.38 -14.19
C LYS A 104 -22.35 1.01 -14.31
N TYR A 105 -21.94 0.02 -13.53
CA TYR A 105 -22.62 -1.27 -13.48
C TYR A 105 -23.92 -1.16 -12.68
N LYS A 106 -23.92 -0.44 -11.56
CA LYS A 106 -25.12 -0.23 -10.77
C LYS A 106 -26.22 0.49 -11.56
N ASP A 107 -25.88 1.58 -12.26
CA ASP A 107 -26.82 2.33 -13.11
C ASP A 107 -27.37 1.55 -14.32
N ARG A 108 -26.79 0.39 -14.66
CA ARG A 108 -27.24 -0.45 -15.79
C ARG A 108 -28.14 -1.61 -15.40
N TYR A 109 -28.23 -1.92 -14.11
CA TYR A 109 -29.02 -3.04 -13.59
C TYR A 109 -30.03 -2.61 -12.51
N ASP A 110 -30.11 -1.31 -12.21
CA ASP A 110 -31.22 -0.63 -11.52
C ASP A 110 -32.18 -0.01 -12.57
#